data_AF-A0A7X4KE10-F1
#
_entry.id   AF-A0A7X4KE10-F1
#
_cell.length_a   1.000
_cell.length_b   1.000
_cell.length_c   1.000
_cell.angle_alpha   90.00
_cell.angle_beta   90.00
_cell.angle_gamma   90.00
#
_symmetry.space_group_name_H-M   'P 1'
#
loop_
_entity.id
_entity.type
_entity.pdbx_description
1 polymer ?
#
loop_
_entity_poly.entity_id
_entity_poly.type
_entity_poly.pdbx_seq_one_letter_code
_entity_poly.pdbx_strand_id
1 'polypeptide(L)'
;MKKLACILALSSAFVSVNAHAWGNDGHRAVGAIADQLIVGSNAEKQVQALLLPGESLAKVASWADCVKGTYCGPQTEEMVAYTTANPKHSEYHYTDVPFQLSHYQDHGVGTTDHDIVQTLKQCIAVLQGKGNATTNPHNFTPRQALLMLTHLTGDIAQPLHVGEGYVGKNGGFVLPTQKQLDDKEAFATQGGNNLQLDDIKLTANSTQQIPAAPADDSKPAPATPARPPQTTRAFHSYWDTTVVNYAFRRIGARTPEQFAQMVIAGNPVVSPNSGDPVTWPYEWADQTLVVAKLAYADVLPGPMAQQTSKNGEVYNVWPLAIPDNYPVPSSAAAKAQLIQGGYHLAAVLKAIWP
;
A
#
# COMPACT_ATOMS: atom_id res chain seq x y z
N MET A 1 41.89 -12.25 40.21
CA MET A 1 42.20 -11.02 39.45
C MET A 1 41.24 -10.91 38.28
N LYS A 2 40.65 -9.73 38.15
CA LYS A 2 39.58 -9.34 37.25
C LYS A 2 39.95 -9.55 35.78
N LYS A 3 39.02 -10.07 34.97
CA LYS A 3 38.81 -9.59 33.60
C LYS A 3 37.31 -9.58 33.30
N LEU A 4 36.72 -8.39 33.44
CA LEU A 4 35.46 -8.04 32.81
C LEU A 4 35.66 -8.17 31.29
N ALA A 5 34.76 -8.89 30.61
CA ALA A 5 34.60 -8.78 29.17
C ALA A 5 33.39 -7.88 28.90
N CYS A 6 33.65 -6.76 28.24
CA CYS A 6 32.69 -5.72 27.91
C CYS A 6 31.55 -6.26 27.03
N ILE A 7 30.32 -5.98 27.47
CA ILE A 7 29.12 -6.03 26.65
C ILE A 7 29.21 -4.86 25.66
N LEU A 8 29.43 -5.15 24.38
CA LEU A 8 29.15 -4.23 23.29
C LEU A 8 27.76 -4.59 22.75
N ALA A 9 26.75 -3.93 23.29
CA ALA A 9 25.41 -3.92 22.71
C ALA A 9 25.47 -3.12 21.41
N LEU A 10 25.62 -3.80 20.27
CA LEU A 10 25.32 -3.22 18.97
C LEU A 10 23.80 -3.16 18.79
N SER A 11 23.23 -2.01 19.13
CA SER A 11 21.91 -1.57 18.68
C SER A 11 21.93 -1.46 17.14
N SER A 12 21.67 -2.59 16.48
CA SER A 12 21.43 -2.65 15.04
C SER A 12 19.93 -2.51 14.83
N ALA A 13 19.52 -1.31 14.40
CA ALA A 13 18.15 -1.02 14.02
C ALA A 13 17.70 -1.99 12.92
N PHE A 14 16.56 -2.63 13.17
CA PHE A 14 15.83 -3.44 12.21
C PHE A 14 15.55 -2.59 10.97
N VAL A 15 16.03 -3.04 9.80
CA VAL A 15 15.49 -2.59 8.51
C VAL A 15 14.88 -3.84 7.89
N SER A 16 13.66 -4.14 8.32
CA SER A 16 12.73 -4.94 7.52
C SER A 16 12.60 -4.25 6.16
N VAL A 17 12.60 -5.03 5.09
CA VAL A 17 12.12 -4.55 3.80
C VAL A 17 10.61 -4.40 3.95
N ASN A 18 10.17 -3.23 4.41
CA ASN A 18 8.76 -2.93 4.58
C ASN A 18 8.14 -2.88 3.18
N ALA A 19 7.22 -3.81 2.91
CA ALA A 19 6.17 -3.66 1.91
C ALA A 19 5.42 -2.37 2.24
N HIS A 20 5.33 -1.46 1.28
CA HIS A 20 5.13 -0.04 1.55
C HIS A 20 3.84 0.50 0.97
N ALA A 21 2.80 -0.30 0.70
CA ALA A 21 1.56 0.22 0.11
C ALA A 21 1.76 1.21 -1.02
N TRP A 22 0.81 2.08 -1.37
CA TRP A 22 1.28 3.18 -2.20
C TRP A 22 2.44 3.87 -1.46
N GLY A 23 3.59 4.04 -2.11
CA GLY A 23 4.68 4.79 -1.49
C GLY A 23 4.20 6.19 -1.10
N ASN A 24 4.98 6.90 -0.30
CA ASN A 24 4.58 8.20 0.27
C ASN A 24 3.84 9.16 -0.69
N ASP A 25 4.28 9.26 -1.96
CA ASP A 25 3.60 10.13 -2.94
C ASP A 25 2.22 9.63 -3.39
N GLY A 26 2.02 8.31 -3.50
CA GLY A 26 0.72 7.76 -3.86
C GLY A 26 -0.31 7.92 -2.75
N HIS A 27 0.09 7.69 -1.49
CA HIS A 27 -0.75 8.02 -0.32
C HIS A 27 -1.13 9.49 -0.27
N ARG A 28 -0.12 10.36 -0.38
CA ARG A 28 -0.34 11.81 -0.40
C ARG A 28 -1.24 12.23 -1.55
N ALA A 29 -1.21 11.54 -2.70
CA ALA A 29 -2.07 11.85 -3.84
C ALA A 29 -3.53 11.49 -3.57
N VAL A 30 -3.77 10.29 -3.03
CA VAL A 30 -5.11 9.86 -2.57
C VAL A 30 -5.67 10.85 -1.55
N GLY A 31 -4.88 11.20 -0.54
CA GLY A 31 -5.26 12.20 0.47
C GLY A 31 -5.49 13.60 -0.11
N ALA A 32 -4.65 14.05 -1.05
CA ALA A 32 -4.78 15.36 -1.69
C ALA A 32 -6.03 15.46 -2.61
N ILE A 33 -6.39 14.37 -3.28
CA ILE A 33 -7.66 14.29 -4.02
C ILE A 33 -8.83 14.45 -3.06
N ALA A 34 -8.82 13.70 -1.95
CA ALA A 34 -9.88 13.78 -0.96
C ALA A 34 -9.98 15.16 -0.31
N ASP A 35 -8.86 15.76 0.09
CA ASP A 35 -8.78 17.14 0.64
C ASP A 35 -9.52 18.12 -0.29
N GLN A 36 -9.29 18.07 -1.61
CA GLN A 36 -9.94 18.96 -2.57
C GLN A 36 -11.43 18.63 -2.79
N LEU A 37 -11.80 17.36 -2.79
CA LEU A 37 -13.17 16.93 -3.07
C LEU A 37 -14.15 17.19 -1.91
N ILE A 38 -13.67 17.31 -0.67
CA ILE A 38 -14.55 17.56 0.50
C ILE A 38 -14.77 19.04 0.80
N VAL A 39 -14.04 19.97 0.17
CA VAL A 39 -14.17 21.42 0.40
C VAL A 39 -15.63 21.88 0.37
N GLY A 40 -16.04 22.63 1.39
CA GLY A 40 -17.38 23.18 1.55
C GLY A 40 -18.42 22.22 2.12
N SER A 41 -18.07 20.96 2.38
CA SER A 41 -18.99 19.96 2.97
C SER A 41 -18.94 19.94 4.50
N ASN A 42 -19.90 19.25 5.13
CA ASN A 42 -19.83 18.95 6.56
C ASN A 42 -18.64 18.03 6.89
N ALA A 43 -18.31 17.09 6.01
CA ALA A 43 -17.15 16.22 6.15
C ALA A 43 -15.83 16.99 6.30
N GLU A 44 -15.64 18.09 5.57
CA GLU A 44 -14.45 18.95 5.74
C GLU A 44 -14.33 19.45 7.19
N LYS A 45 -15.42 19.92 7.78
CA LYS A 45 -15.42 20.44 9.16
C LYS A 45 -15.08 19.34 10.17
N GLN A 46 -15.65 18.14 10.00
CA GLN A 46 -15.41 17.01 10.89
C GLN A 46 -13.97 16.49 10.77
N VAL A 47 -13.44 16.41 9.55
CA VAL A 47 -12.03 16.09 9.31
C VAL A 47 -11.12 17.11 9.99
N GLN A 48 -11.35 18.41 9.78
CA GLN A 48 -10.54 19.47 10.40
C GLN A 48 -10.58 19.43 11.93
N ALA A 49 -11.70 19.03 12.53
CA ALA A 49 -11.82 18.88 13.98
C ALA A 49 -10.98 17.72 14.56
N LEU A 50 -10.65 16.71 13.73
CA LEU A 50 -9.85 15.56 14.12
C LEU A 50 -8.35 15.71 13.79
N LEU A 51 -8.01 16.61 12.87
CA LEU A 51 -6.64 16.90 12.46
C LEU A 51 -5.94 17.87 13.42
N LEU A 52 -4.63 17.70 13.60
CA LEU A 52 -3.80 18.63 14.34
C LEU A 52 -3.45 19.86 13.49
N PRO A 53 -3.08 20.99 14.11
CA PRO A 53 -2.67 22.19 13.37
C PRO A 53 -1.60 21.89 12.32
N GLY A 54 -1.87 22.25 11.06
CA GLY A 54 -0.96 22.06 9.94
C GLY A 54 -1.04 20.70 9.26
N GLU A 55 -1.87 19.77 9.73
CA GLU A 55 -2.20 18.53 9.03
C GLU A 55 -3.25 18.74 7.93
N SER A 56 -3.26 17.81 6.97
CA SER A 56 -4.28 17.64 5.95
C SER A 56 -4.37 16.13 5.65
N LEU A 57 -5.41 15.66 4.95
CA LEU A 57 -5.50 14.23 4.58
C LEU A 57 -4.27 13.81 3.78
N ALA A 58 -3.81 14.65 2.84
CA ALA A 58 -2.56 14.40 2.12
C ALA A 58 -1.38 14.16 3.07
N LYS A 59 -1.17 15.00 4.09
CA LYS A 59 -0.04 14.88 5.01
C LYS A 59 -0.12 13.68 5.94
N VAL A 60 -1.32 13.34 6.42
CA VAL A 60 -1.50 12.22 7.34
C VAL A 60 -1.63 10.88 6.63
N ALA A 61 -1.79 10.87 5.31
CA ALA A 61 -1.96 9.64 4.53
C ALA A 61 -0.79 8.65 4.70
N SER A 62 0.40 9.08 5.08
CA SER A 62 1.54 8.19 5.35
C SER A 62 1.65 7.75 6.81
N TRP A 63 0.78 8.22 7.70
CA TRP A 63 0.91 8.02 9.15
C TRP A 63 0.95 6.53 9.55
N ALA A 64 0.05 5.71 9.00
CA ALA A 64 -0.03 4.29 9.34
C ALA A 64 1.19 3.48 8.87
N ASP A 65 1.88 3.96 7.85
CA ASP A 65 3.20 3.46 7.49
C ASP A 65 4.26 3.99 8.45
N CYS A 66 4.26 5.29 8.73
CA CYS A 66 5.25 5.90 9.62
C CYS A 66 5.27 5.30 11.02
N VAL A 67 4.16 4.75 11.54
CA VAL A 67 4.16 4.11 12.87
C VAL A 67 4.89 2.78 12.90
N LYS A 68 5.18 2.15 11.74
CA LYS A 68 5.91 0.86 11.69
C LYS A 68 7.41 0.97 12.02
N GLY A 69 7.97 2.17 12.06
CA GLY A 69 9.38 2.35 12.40
C GLY A 69 9.86 3.79 12.30
N THR A 70 11.12 4.05 12.59
CA THR A 70 11.66 5.42 12.72
C THR A 70 12.05 6.11 11.41
N TYR A 71 11.66 5.56 10.25
CA TYR A 71 12.05 6.08 8.94
C TYR A 71 11.35 7.38 8.54
N CYS A 72 10.20 7.70 9.15
CA CYS A 72 9.56 9.01 9.02
C CYS A 72 10.06 10.03 10.05
N GLY A 73 10.97 9.62 10.94
CA GLY A 73 11.43 10.41 12.08
C GLY A 73 11.16 9.72 13.43
N PRO A 74 11.41 10.42 14.54
CA PRO A 74 11.10 9.93 15.88
C PRO A 74 9.60 9.61 16.02
N GLN A 75 9.28 8.50 16.69
CA GLN A 75 7.89 8.13 16.99
C GLN A 75 7.29 9.10 18.01
N THR A 76 6.06 9.57 17.75
CA THR A 76 5.31 10.38 18.72
C THR A 76 4.69 9.49 19.80
N GLU A 77 4.24 10.10 20.90
CA GLU A 77 3.51 9.37 21.96
C GLU A 77 2.23 8.68 21.41
N GLU A 78 1.52 9.32 20.48
CA GLU A 78 0.34 8.75 19.81
C GLU A 78 0.72 7.48 19.01
N MET A 79 1.84 7.51 18.29
CA MET A 79 2.29 6.36 17.50
C MET A 79 2.76 5.20 18.39
N VAL A 80 3.47 5.49 19.49
CA VAL A 80 3.88 4.47 20.47
C VAL A 80 2.66 3.86 21.16
N ALA A 81 1.69 4.68 21.57
CA ALA A 81 0.45 4.18 22.17
C ALA A 81 -0.34 3.31 21.19
N TYR A 82 -0.46 3.74 19.92
CA TYR A 82 -1.11 2.97 18.87
C TYR A 82 -0.46 1.61 18.64
N THR A 83 0.86 1.57 18.41
CA THR A 83 1.59 0.32 18.12
C THR A 83 1.63 -0.62 19.31
N THR A 84 1.70 -0.09 20.53
CA THR A 84 1.61 -0.88 21.77
C THR A 84 0.24 -1.56 21.91
N ALA A 85 -0.84 -0.84 21.61
CA ALA A 85 -2.20 -1.40 21.64
C ALA A 85 -2.49 -2.33 20.45
N ASN A 86 -1.77 -2.15 19.33
CA ASN A 86 -2.02 -2.84 18.06
C ASN A 86 -0.76 -3.53 17.54
N PRO A 87 -0.26 -4.59 18.19
CA PRO A 87 1.00 -5.23 17.81
C PRO A 87 0.99 -5.86 16.40
N LYS A 88 -0.20 -6.11 15.83
CA LYS A 88 -0.39 -6.61 14.47
C LYS A 88 -0.60 -5.52 13.43
N HIS A 89 -0.35 -4.25 13.77
CA HIS A 89 -0.67 -3.13 12.87
C HIS A 89 -0.06 -3.22 11.48
N SER A 90 1.05 -3.95 11.30
CA SER A 90 1.62 -4.22 9.97
C SER A 90 0.74 -5.06 9.06
N GLU A 91 -0.14 -5.91 9.61
CA GLU A 91 -1.03 -6.81 8.86
C GLU A 91 -2.33 -6.12 8.42
N TYR A 92 -2.64 -4.93 8.94
CA TYR A 92 -3.90 -4.22 8.64
C TYR A 92 -3.94 -3.58 7.24
N HIS A 93 -2.82 -3.60 6.53
CA HIS A 93 -2.58 -2.85 5.29
C HIS A 93 -2.94 -3.61 4.02
N TYR A 94 -3.22 -4.90 4.10
CA TYR A 94 -3.42 -5.73 2.94
C TYR A 94 -4.35 -6.90 3.24
N THR A 95 -4.72 -7.62 2.19
CA THR A 95 -5.27 -8.96 2.20
C THR A 95 -4.63 -9.72 1.04
N ASP A 96 -4.41 -11.02 1.17
CA ASP A 96 -3.68 -11.83 0.18
C ASP A 96 -4.64 -12.68 -0.66
N VAL A 97 -5.76 -12.11 -1.10
CA VAL A 97 -6.76 -12.86 -1.88
C VAL A 97 -6.13 -13.31 -3.21
N PRO A 98 -6.20 -14.60 -3.60
CA PRO A 98 -5.68 -15.04 -4.89
C PRO A 98 -6.20 -14.17 -6.04
N PHE A 99 -5.30 -13.53 -6.80
CA PHE A 99 -5.69 -12.51 -7.78
C PHE A 99 -6.65 -13.02 -8.88
N GLN A 100 -6.72 -14.34 -9.09
CA GLN A 100 -7.63 -14.95 -10.06
C GLN A 100 -9.10 -14.86 -9.63
N LEU A 101 -9.37 -14.72 -8.33
CA LEU A 101 -10.72 -14.57 -7.80
C LEU A 101 -11.32 -13.22 -8.21
N SER A 102 -12.66 -13.16 -8.24
CA SER A 102 -13.39 -11.92 -8.55
C SER A 102 -13.92 -11.23 -7.31
N HIS A 103 -13.92 -11.91 -6.16
CA HIS A 103 -14.52 -11.43 -4.94
C HIS A 103 -13.61 -11.68 -3.75
N TYR A 104 -13.54 -10.69 -2.86
CA TYR A 104 -13.13 -10.87 -1.49
C TYR A 104 -14.20 -11.65 -0.72
N GLN A 105 -13.79 -12.57 0.15
CA GLN A 105 -14.69 -13.35 0.99
C GLN A 105 -14.09 -13.51 2.38
N ASP A 106 -14.86 -13.20 3.41
CA ASP A 106 -14.46 -13.45 4.80
C ASP A 106 -14.06 -14.93 4.98
N HIS A 107 -12.92 -15.17 5.63
CA HIS A 107 -12.33 -16.50 5.84
C HIS A 107 -11.98 -17.27 4.55
N GLY A 108 -11.95 -16.59 3.41
CA GLY A 108 -11.36 -17.11 2.18
C GLY A 108 -9.83 -17.21 2.27
N VAL A 109 -9.22 -17.92 1.33
CA VAL A 109 -7.76 -18.03 1.23
C VAL A 109 -7.13 -16.64 1.15
N GLY A 110 -6.14 -16.39 2.01
CA GLY A 110 -5.42 -15.12 2.07
C GLY A 110 -6.11 -14.00 2.86
N THR A 111 -7.31 -14.24 3.40
CA THR A 111 -8.02 -13.26 4.24
C THR A 111 -7.81 -13.52 5.73
N THR A 112 -7.98 -12.47 6.55
CA THR A 112 -7.90 -12.58 8.01
C THR A 112 -8.93 -11.67 8.68
N ASP A 113 -9.23 -11.93 9.96
CA ASP A 113 -10.23 -11.16 10.72
C ASP A 113 -9.80 -9.71 11.02
N HIS A 114 -8.56 -9.34 10.68
CA HIS A 114 -7.97 -8.02 10.88
C HIS A 114 -7.30 -7.46 9.62
N ASP A 115 -7.60 -8.04 8.45
CA ASP A 115 -7.06 -7.55 7.19
C ASP A 115 -7.59 -6.15 6.82
N ILE A 116 -7.13 -5.61 5.70
CA ILE A 116 -7.50 -4.27 5.25
C ILE A 116 -9.00 -4.02 5.14
N VAL A 117 -9.78 -5.01 4.69
CA VAL A 117 -11.23 -4.89 4.55
C VAL A 117 -11.85 -4.75 5.93
N GLN A 118 -11.48 -5.64 6.87
CA GLN A 118 -12.01 -5.59 8.24
C GLN A 118 -11.58 -4.31 8.98
N THR A 119 -10.33 -3.89 8.82
CA THR A 119 -9.81 -2.68 9.46
C THR A 119 -10.47 -1.41 8.91
N LEU A 120 -10.73 -1.32 7.60
CA LEU A 120 -11.50 -0.21 7.01
C LEU A 120 -12.93 -0.15 7.55
N LYS A 121 -13.63 -1.29 7.62
CA LYS A 121 -14.99 -1.38 8.19
C LYS A 121 -15.03 -0.81 9.61
N GLN A 122 -14.05 -1.20 10.42
CA GLN A 122 -13.88 -0.68 11.78
C GLN A 122 -13.64 0.83 11.81
N CYS A 123 -12.71 1.36 10.98
CA CYS A 123 -12.47 2.81 10.93
C CYS A 123 -13.75 3.58 10.62
N ILE A 124 -14.52 3.11 9.64
CA ILE A 124 -15.80 3.70 9.25
C ILE A 124 -16.79 3.65 10.42
N ALA A 125 -16.93 2.50 11.09
CA ALA A 125 -17.83 2.36 12.23
C ALA A 125 -17.46 3.30 13.40
N VAL A 126 -16.17 3.45 13.70
CA VAL A 126 -15.68 4.39 14.72
C VAL A 126 -16.05 5.84 14.38
N LEU A 127 -15.80 6.26 13.14
CA LEU A 127 -16.09 7.62 12.69
C LEU A 127 -17.59 7.93 12.59
N GLN A 128 -18.43 6.91 12.38
CA GLN A 128 -19.88 7.00 12.49
C GLN A 128 -20.39 7.08 13.95
N GLY A 129 -19.50 7.02 14.95
CA GLY A 129 -19.88 6.96 16.36
C GLY A 129 -20.50 5.62 16.78
N LYS A 130 -20.31 4.56 15.99
CA LYS A 130 -20.83 3.20 16.21
C LYS A 130 -19.75 2.23 16.74
N GLY A 131 -18.61 2.76 17.20
CA GLY A 131 -17.53 1.95 17.77
C GLY A 131 -17.91 1.33 19.11
N ASN A 132 -17.69 0.02 19.25
CA ASN A 132 -17.85 -0.75 20.49
C ASN A 132 -16.85 -1.93 20.52
N ALA A 133 -16.93 -2.82 21.51
CA ALA A 133 -15.99 -3.94 21.64
C ALA A 133 -15.97 -4.89 20.41
N THR A 134 -17.06 -4.95 19.65
CA THR A 134 -17.18 -5.78 18.44
C THR A 134 -16.78 -5.01 17.18
N THR A 135 -17.17 -3.75 17.05
CA THR A 135 -16.92 -2.93 15.83
C THR A 135 -15.65 -2.11 15.90
N ASN A 136 -15.00 -2.03 17.06
CA ASN A 136 -13.73 -1.35 17.30
C ASN A 136 -12.77 -2.20 18.17
N PRO A 137 -12.43 -3.45 17.76
CA PRO A 137 -11.57 -4.34 18.56
C PRO A 137 -10.16 -3.77 18.77
N HIS A 138 -9.65 -2.96 17.82
CA HIS A 138 -8.36 -2.26 17.93
C HIS A 138 -8.37 -1.03 18.85
N ASN A 139 -9.54 -0.67 19.39
CA ASN A 139 -9.73 0.50 20.26
C ASN A 139 -9.19 1.81 19.64
N PHE A 140 -9.43 2.02 18.34
CA PHE A 140 -9.05 3.26 17.67
C PHE A 140 -9.83 4.43 18.25
N THR A 141 -9.13 5.53 18.50
CA THR A 141 -9.76 6.84 18.72
C THR A 141 -10.37 7.34 17.39
N PRO A 142 -11.33 8.29 17.40
CA PRO A 142 -11.83 8.88 16.16
C PRO A 142 -10.71 9.47 15.28
N ARG A 143 -9.69 10.08 15.89
CA ARG A 143 -8.51 10.55 15.16
C ARG A 143 -7.75 9.40 14.52
N GLN A 144 -7.36 8.38 15.27
CA GLN A 144 -6.64 7.22 14.72
C GLN A 144 -7.44 6.54 13.60
N ALA A 145 -8.76 6.42 13.76
CA ALA A 145 -9.65 5.90 12.73
C ALA A 145 -9.62 6.76 11.46
N LEU A 146 -9.55 8.10 11.56
CA LEU A 146 -9.37 8.97 10.40
C LEU A 146 -8.00 8.78 9.73
N LEU A 147 -6.92 8.70 10.50
CA LEU A 147 -5.56 8.48 9.96
C LEU A 147 -5.47 7.14 9.23
N MET A 148 -6.00 6.07 9.85
CA MET A 148 -6.06 4.73 9.28
C MET A 148 -6.98 4.68 8.04
N LEU A 149 -8.19 5.25 8.11
CA LEU A 149 -9.10 5.30 6.95
C LEU A 149 -8.44 6.01 5.76
N THR A 150 -7.76 7.13 6.01
CA THR A 150 -7.07 7.91 4.97
C THR A 150 -5.98 7.08 4.30
N HIS A 151 -5.16 6.38 5.08
CA HIS A 151 -4.09 5.53 4.57
C HIS A 151 -4.66 4.31 3.82
N LEU A 152 -5.52 3.54 4.49
CA LEU A 152 -6.02 2.26 3.99
C LEU A 152 -6.93 2.38 2.77
N THR A 153 -7.59 3.53 2.56
CA THR A 153 -8.32 3.77 1.31
C THR A 153 -7.36 3.90 0.12
N GLY A 154 -6.11 4.33 0.36
CA GLY A 154 -5.02 4.21 -0.60
C GLY A 154 -4.61 2.76 -0.80
N ASP A 155 -4.26 2.06 0.28
CA ASP A 155 -3.77 0.66 0.23
C ASP A 155 -4.73 -0.25 -0.51
N ILE A 156 -6.03 -0.20 -0.22
CA ILE A 156 -7.01 -1.09 -0.84
C ILE A 156 -7.16 -0.84 -2.34
N ALA A 157 -6.75 0.33 -2.85
CA ALA A 157 -6.69 0.63 -4.28
C ALA A 157 -5.37 0.16 -4.92
N GLN A 158 -4.36 -0.24 -4.14
CA GLN A 158 -3.11 -0.82 -4.64
C GLN A 158 -3.38 -2.29 -5.02
N PRO A 159 -3.26 -2.69 -6.31
CA PRO A 159 -3.61 -4.04 -6.77
C PRO A 159 -3.00 -5.20 -5.98
N LEU A 160 -1.73 -5.09 -5.58
CA LEU A 160 -0.95 -6.09 -4.86
C LEU A 160 -1.12 -6.03 -3.33
N HIS A 161 -1.93 -5.09 -2.81
CA HIS A 161 -2.40 -5.08 -1.42
C HIS A 161 -3.68 -5.91 -1.24
N VAL A 162 -4.29 -6.35 -2.34
CA VAL A 162 -5.53 -7.13 -2.33
C VAL A 162 -5.35 -8.43 -3.07
N GLY A 163 -4.75 -8.39 -4.27
CA GLY A 163 -4.53 -9.55 -5.11
C GLY A 163 -3.13 -10.14 -4.93
N GLU A 164 -3.08 -11.39 -4.48
CA GLU A 164 -1.84 -12.15 -4.26
C GLU A 164 -1.57 -13.14 -5.38
N GLY A 165 -0.32 -13.16 -5.84
CA GLY A 165 0.20 -14.04 -6.88
C GLY A 165 0.80 -15.33 -6.33
N TYR A 166 -0.01 -16.25 -5.83
CA TYR A 166 0.50 -17.54 -5.31
C TYR A 166 1.23 -18.34 -6.38
N VAL A 167 2.43 -18.83 -6.06
CA VAL A 167 3.26 -19.64 -6.97
C VAL A 167 3.18 -21.11 -6.59
N GLY A 168 2.84 -21.97 -7.55
CA GLY A 168 2.80 -23.42 -7.33
C GLY A 168 4.20 -23.99 -7.14
N LYS A 169 4.32 -25.12 -6.44
CA LYS A 169 5.58 -25.87 -6.29
C LYS A 169 6.26 -26.21 -7.60
N ASN A 170 5.48 -26.38 -8.67
CA ASN A 170 5.96 -26.68 -10.02
C ASN A 170 6.17 -25.41 -10.87
N GLY A 171 6.12 -24.22 -10.26
CA GLY A 171 6.17 -22.93 -10.94
C GLY A 171 4.80 -22.46 -11.43
N GLY A 172 4.77 -21.24 -11.97
CA GLY A 172 3.55 -20.59 -12.44
C GLY A 172 2.64 -20.10 -11.32
N PHE A 173 1.76 -19.16 -11.65
CA PHE A 173 0.72 -18.73 -10.73
C PHE A 173 -0.40 -19.77 -10.64
N VAL A 174 -0.90 -19.98 -9.43
CA VAL A 174 -1.98 -20.94 -9.14
C VAL A 174 -3.07 -20.28 -8.29
N LEU A 175 -4.27 -20.83 -8.33
CA LEU A 175 -5.34 -20.53 -7.38
C LEU A 175 -5.32 -21.64 -6.31
N PRO A 176 -4.70 -21.42 -5.14
CA PRO A 176 -4.54 -22.48 -4.15
C PRO A 176 -5.80 -22.65 -3.29
N THR A 177 -5.97 -23.86 -2.77
CA THR A 177 -6.79 -24.11 -1.58
C THR A 177 -5.95 -23.88 -0.32
N GLN A 178 -6.60 -23.66 0.84
CA GLN A 178 -5.88 -23.53 2.12
C GLN A 178 -4.99 -24.76 2.39
N LYS A 179 -5.51 -25.96 2.12
CA LYS A 179 -4.75 -27.21 2.26
C LYS A 179 -3.46 -27.22 1.43
N GLN A 180 -3.49 -26.69 0.20
CA GLN A 180 -2.30 -26.61 -0.65
C GLN A 180 -1.24 -25.63 -0.13
N LEU A 181 -1.66 -24.58 0.59
CA LEU A 181 -0.73 -23.71 1.30
C LEU A 181 -0.12 -24.42 2.51
N ASP A 182 -0.95 -25.10 3.31
CA ASP A 182 -0.53 -25.82 4.51
C ASP A 182 0.45 -26.97 4.17
N ASP A 183 0.17 -27.69 3.07
CA ASP A 183 0.99 -28.78 2.55
C ASP A 183 2.23 -28.31 1.76
N LYS A 184 2.40 -26.99 1.59
CA LYS A 184 3.50 -26.37 0.82
C LYS A 184 3.53 -26.82 -0.66
N GLU A 185 2.34 -26.99 -1.25
CA GLU A 185 2.15 -27.23 -2.69
C GLU A 185 2.01 -25.93 -3.47
N ALA A 186 1.67 -24.84 -2.79
CA ALA A 186 1.69 -23.47 -3.30
C ALA A 186 2.26 -22.52 -2.24
N PHE A 187 2.82 -21.41 -2.69
CA PHE A 187 3.54 -20.46 -1.83
C PHE A 187 3.02 -19.05 -2.05
N ALA A 188 2.76 -18.34 -0.95
CA ALA A 188 2.54 -16.91 -0.98
C ALA A 188 3.82 -16.19 -1.44
N THR A 189 3.64 -15.20 -2.31
CA THR A 189 4.65 -14.23 -2.71
C THR A 189 4.66 -12.96 -1.86
N GLN A 190 3.80 -12.89 -0.83
CA GLN A 190 3.69 -11.77 0.12
C GLN A 190 3.29 -10.48 -0.61
N GLY A 191 2.14 -10.45 -1.25
CA GLY A 191 1.70 -9.35 -2.12
C GLY A 191 2.69 -9.06 -3.27
N GLY A 192 3.41 -10.06 -3.76
CA GLY A 192 4.48 -9.88 -4.75
C GLY A 192 5.81 -9.31 -4.22
N ASN A 193 6.02 -9.19 -2.90
CA ASN A 193 7.32 -8.78 -2.36
C ASN A 193 8.44 -9.80 -2.68
N ASN A 194 8.07 -11.07 -2.78
CA ASN A 194 8.99 -12.15 -3.11
C ASN A 194 9.13 -12.39 -4.62
N LEU A 195 8.47 -11.60 -5.47
CA LEU A 195 8.65 -11.60 -6.91
C LEU A 195 9.69 -10.54 -7.30
N GLN A 196 10.77 -10.96 -7.97
CA GLN A 196 11.97 -10.16 -8.21
C GLN A 196 12.07 -9.76 -9.68
N LEU A 197 11.81 -8.50 -9.99
CA LEU A 197 12.00 -7.91 -11.31
C LEU A 197 13.49 -7.71 -11.62
N ASP A 198 13.88 -7.84 -12.88
CA ASP A 198 15.17 -7.35 -13.39
C ASP A 198 15.12 -5.82 -13.50
N ASP A 199 15.82 -5.15 -12.59
CA ASP A 199 15.76 -3.68 -12.47
C ASP A 199 16.53 -2.96 -13.58
N ILE A 200 17.56 -3.62 -14.12
CA ILE A 200 18.35 -3.08 -15.24
C ILE A 200 17.48 -3.07 -16.49
N LYS A 201 16.85 -4.20 -16.80
CA LYS A 201 15.95 -4.32 -17.96
C LYS A 201 14.76 -3.37 -17.85
N LEU A 202 14.14 -3.32 -16.67
CA LEU A 202 13.01 -2.42 -16.40
C LEU A 202 13.40 -0.94 -16.59
N THR A 203 14.57 -0.53 -16.10
CA THR A 203 15.06 0.84 -16.25
C THR A 203 15.34 1.19 -17.71
N ALA A 204 15.93 0.26 -18.48
CA ALA A 204 16.18 0.44 -19.90
C ALA A 204 14.86 0.64 -20.68
N ASN A 205 13.87 -0.23 -20.44
CA ASN A 205 12.56 -0.16 -21.09
C ASN A 205 11.79 1.11 -20.73
N SER A 206 11.75 1.47 -19.44
CA SER A 206 11.02 2.66 -18.97
C SER A 206 11.60 3.97 -19.49
N THR A 207 12.92 4.07 -19.69
CA THR A 207 13.57 5.26 -20.26
C THR A 207 13.08 5.57 -21.68
N GLN A 208 12.71 4.55 -22.45
CA GLN A 208 12.19 4.71 -23.81
C GLN A 208 10.69 5.02 -23.86
N GLN A 209 9.95 4.67 -22.80
CA GLN A 209 8.48 4.62 -22.82
C GLN A 209 7.81 5.66 -21.90
N ILE A 210 8.51 6.10 -20.85
CA ILE A 210 7.97 7.02 -19.84
C ILE A 210 8.67 8.38 -19.97
N PRO A 211 7.92 9.50 -20.10
CA PRO A 211 8.51 10.83 -20.20
C PRO A 211 9.51 11.07 -19.08
N ALA A 212 10.70 11.61 -19.36
CA ALA A 212 11.75 11.83 -18.36
C ALA A 212 11.22 12.59 -17.13
N ALA A 213 11.80 12.33 -15.95
CA ALA A 213 11.54 13.18 -14.79
C ALA A 213 11.95 14.63 -15.13
N PRO A 214 11.23 15.66 -14.64
CA PRO A 214 11.65 17.04 -14.80
C PRO A 214 13.09 17.24 -14.33
N ALA A 215 13.85 18.09 -15.02
CA ALA A 215 15.28 18.30 -14.76
C ALA A 215 15.60 18.96 -13.40
N ASP A 216 14.60 19.25 -12.58
CA ASP A 216 14.75 20.00 -11.34
C ASP A 216 14.15 19.23 -10.16
N ASP A 217 15.04 18.52 -9.47
CA ASP A 217 15.01 18.18 -8.04
C ASP A 217 16.43 17.75 -7.63
N SER A 218 17.43 18.60 -7.92
CA SER A 218 18.75 18.46 -7.32
C SER A 218 18.69 18.92 -5.87
N LYS A 219 18.07 18.12 -4.99
CA LYS A 219 18.70 17.94 -3.69
C LYS A 219 19.92 17.07 -3.95
N PRO A 220 21.14 17.49 -3.56
CA PRO A 220 22.26 16.57 -3.52
C PRO A 220 21.78 15.32 -2.78
N ALA A 221 22.00 14.15 -3.37
CA ALA A 221 21.81 12.91 -2.63
C ALA A 221 22.47 13.08 -1.26
N PRO A 222 21.81 12.72 -0.14
CA PRO A 222 22.48 12.73 1.15
C PRO A 222 23.82 12.02 1.01
N ALA A 223 24.84 12.47 1.73
CA ALA A 223 26.20 11.92 1.74
C ALA A 223 26.28 10.47 2.27
N THR A 224 25.19 9.71 2.17
CA THR A 224 25.17 8.26 2.22
C THR A 224 26.00 7.70 1.07
N PRO A 225 26.86 6.70 1.33
CA PRO A 225 27.55 5.98 0.27
C PRO A 225 26.54 5.52 -0.77
N ALA A 226 26.87 5.66 -2.06
CA ALA A 226 26.05 5.11 -3.13
C ALA A 226 25.80 3.63 -2.82
N ARG A 227 24.53 3.27 -2.59
CA ARG A 227 24.14 1.87 -2.42
C ARG A 227 24.62 1.13 -3.67
N PRO A 228 25.23 -0.06 -3.55
CA PRO A 228 25.58 -0.85 -4.74
C PRO A 228 24.34 -0.98 -5.64
N PRO A 229 24.51 -0.93 -6.98
CA PRO A 229 23.38 -0.99 -7.90
C PRO A 229 22.52 -2.20 -7.58
N GLN A 230 21.24 -1.98 -7.29
CA GLN A 230 20.31 -3.09 -7.11
C GLN A 230 20.05 -3.70 -8.49
N THR A 231 20.36 -4.98 -8.64
CA THR A 231 20.09 -5.71 -9.89
C THR A 231 18.65 -6.19 -9.97
N THR A 232 17.98 -6.31 -8.81
CA THR A 232 16.57 -6.70 -8.72
C THR A 232 15.76 -5.73 -7.87
N ARG A 233 14.46 -5.65 -8.17
CA ARG A 233 13.45 -4.91 -7.41
C ARG A 233 12.25 -5.80 -7.13
N ALA A 234 11.72 -5.75 -5.91
CA ALA A 234 10.47 -6.43 -5.59
C ALA A 234 9.31 -5.90 -6.44
N PHE A 235 8.47 -6.79 -6.96
CA PHE A 235 7.33 -6.43 -7.79
C PHE A 235 6.36 -5.52 -7.04
N HIS A 236 6.12 -5.80 -5.76
CA HIS A 236 5.35 -4.95 -4.87
C HIS A 236 5.90 -3.53 -4.78
N SER A 237 7.17 -3.37 -4.39
CA SER A 237 7.83 -2.07 -4.29
C SER A 237 7.83 -1.28 -5.62
N TYR A 238 7.89 -1.99 -6.75
CA TYR A 238 7.73 -1.37 -8.08
C TYR A 238 6.35 -0.71 -8.24
N TRP A 239 5.27 -1.40 -7.89
CA TRP A 239 3.91 -0.84 -7.91
C TRP A 239 3.75 0.31 -6.93
N ASP A 240 4.21 0.13 -5.70
CA ASP A 240 4.15 1.12 -4.61
C ASP A 240 4.74 2.48 -5.02
N THR A 241 5.92 2.46 -5.64
CA THR A 241 6.74 3.67 -5.80
C THR A 241 7.02 4.04 -7.25
N THR A 242 7.50 3.06 -8.04
CA THR A 242 8.02 3.33 -9.38
C THR A 242 6.87 3.62 -10.35
N VAL A 243 5.81 2.83 -10.29
CA VAL A 243 4.63 2.99 -11.14
C VAL A 243 3.88 4.29 -10.82
N VAL A 244 3.81 4.68 -9.53
CA VAL A 244 3.26 5.98 -9.10
C VAL A 244 4.05 7.14 -9.71
N ASN A 245 5.39 7.10 -9.64
CA ASN A 245 6.23 8.10 -10.28
C ASN A 245 5.96 8.21 -11.78
N TYR A 246 5.79 7.07 -12.47
CA TYR A 246 5.46 7.05 -13.90
C TYR A 246 4.07 7.64 -14.17
N ALA A 247 3.08 7.34 -13.32
CA ALA A 247 1.73 7.91 -13.43
C ALA A 247 1.76 9.45 -13.37
N PHE A 248 2.55 10.02 -12.46
CA PHE A 248 2.73 11.47 -12.33
C PHE A 248 3.41 12.07 -13.55
N ARG A 249 4.55 11.50 -13.97
CA ARG A 249 5.33 11.97 -15.12
C ARG A 249 4.51 11.99 -16.41
N ARG A 250 3.66 10.98 -16.61
CA ARG A 250 2.82 10.86 -17.82
C ARG A 250 1.72 11.91 -17.93
N ILE A 251 1.33 12.56 -16.83
CA ILE A 251 0.40 13.69 -16.86
C ILE A 251 1.08 15.03 -16.57
N GLY A 252 2.40 15.04 -16.38
CA GLY A 252 3.17 16.25 -16.06
C GLY A 252 3.02 16.74 -14.62
N ALA A 253 2.50 15.90 -13.71
CA ALA A 253 2.41 16.24 -12.29
C ALA A 253 3.78 16.05 -11.61
N ARG A 254 4.14 16.99 -10.72
CA ARG A 254 5.38 17.00 -9.95
C ARG A 254 5.16 16.75 -8.47
N THR A 255 3.97 17.07 -7.96
CA THR A 255 3.61 16.84 -6.56
C THR A 255 2.27 16.11 -6.48
N PRO A 256 1.98 15.46 -5.35
CA PRO A 256 0.66 14.86 -5.10
C PRO A 256 -0.50 15.84 -5.23
N GLU A 257 -0.30 17.10 -4.81
CA GLU A 257 -1.32 18.14 -4.90
C GLU A 257 -1.56 18.59 -6.34
N GLN A 258 -0.49 18.71 -7.15
CA GLN A 258 -0.62 18.99 -8.58
C GLN A 258 -1.30 17.82 -9.32
N PHE A 259 -0.94 16.57 -8.96
CA PHE A 259 -1.60 15.38 -9.48
C PHE A 259 -3.10 15.43 -9.20
N ALA A 260 -3.48 15.67 -7.94
CA ALA A 260 -4.88 15.80 -7.51
C ALA A 260 -5.64 16.85 -8.32
N GLN A 261 -5.07 18.06 -8.46
CA GLN A 261 -5.69 19.14 -9.23
C GLN A 261 -5.92 18.74 -10.70
N MET A 262 -4.91 18.13 -11.35
CA MET A 262 -4.99 17.72 -12.74
C MET A 262 -6.02 16.61 -12.97
N VAL A 263 -6.07 15.60 -12.10
CA VAL A 263 -6.99 14.48 -12.28
C VAL A 263 -8.43 14.89 -11.99
N ILE A 264 -8.68 15.74 -10.97
CA ILE A 264 -10.02 16.27 -10.68
C ILE A 264 -10.53 17.12 -11.85
N ALA A 265 -9.69 17.99 -12.42
CA ALA A 265 -10.04 18.81 -13.57
C ALA A 265 -10.41 17.96 -14.82
N GLY A 266 -9.90 16.73 -14.89
CA GLY A 266 -10.23 15.77 -15.95
C GLY A 266 -11.61 15.10 -15.82
N ASN A 267 -12.36 15.37 -14.75
CA ASN A 267 -13.67 14.78 -14.45
C ASN A 267 -13.72 13.26 -14.68
N PRO A 268 -12.92 12.48 -13.94
CA PRO A 268 -12.75 11.07 -14.17
C PRO A 268 -14.04 10.30 -13.84
N VAL A 269 -14.26 9.21 -14.56
CA VAL A 269 -15.28 8.22 -14.19
C VAL A 269 -14.69 7.33 -13.12
N VAL A 270 -15.34 7.28 -11.97
CA VAL A 270 -14.97 6.42 -10.84
C VAL A 270 -16.11 5.45 -10.54
N SER A 271 -15.76 4.25 -10.10
CA SER A 271 -16.76 3.26 -9.68
C SER A 271 -17.57 3.84 -8.50
N PRO A 272 -18.91 3.80 -8.58
CA PRO A 272 -19.75 4.25 -7.48
C PRO A 272 -19.66 3.28 -6.31
N ASN A 273 -20.03 3.76 -5.11
CA ASN A 273 -20.28 2.90 -3.96
C ASN A 273 -21.78 2.67 -3.80
N SER A 274 -22.18 1.51 -3.28
CA SER A 274 -23.58 1.17 -3.05
C SER A 274 -23.86 0.74 -1.60
N GLY A 275 -25.10 0.90 -1.13
CA GLY A 275 -25.49 0.46 0.21
C GLY A 275 -24.86 1.25 1.37
N ASP A 276 -24.72 0.60 2.53
CA ASP A 276 -24.18 1.20 3.76
C ASP A 276 -22.68 1.46 3.61
N PRO A 277 -22.16 2.66 3.98
CA PRO A 277 -20.73 2.94 3.96
C PRO A 277 -19.85 1.91 4.65
N VAL A 278 -20.33 1.25 5.70
CA VAL A 278 -19.56 0.21 6.39
C VAL A 278 -19.31 -1.03 5.52
N THR A 279 -20.07 -1.25 4.44
CA THR A 279 -19.85 -2.39 3.53
C THR A 279 -19.00 -2.03 2.31
N TRP A 280 -18.74 -0.76 2.05
CA TRP A 280 -17.98 -0.31 0.87
C TRP A 280 -16.57 -0.92 0.73
N PRO A 281 -15.82 -1.23 1.82
CA PRO A 281 -14.51 -1.89 1.69
C PRO A 281 -14.55 -3.24 0.96
N TYR A 282 -15.66 -3.98 1.01
CA TYR A 282 -15.82 -5.20 0.20
C TYR A 282 -15.86 -4.88 -1.30
N GLU A 283 -16.65 -3.88 -1.69
CA GLU A 283 -16.74 -3.43 -3.09
C GLU A 283 -15.39 -2.92 -3.59
N TRP A 284 -14.62 -2.24 -2.74
CA TRP A 284 -13.29 -1.72 -3.09
C TRP A 284 -12.29 -2.85 -3.32
N ALA A 285 -12.28 -3.88 -2.47
CA ALA A 285 -11.45 -5.07 -2.67
C ALA A 285 -11.79 -5.78 -3.99
N ASP A 286 -13.07 -5.96 -4.31
CA ASP A 286 -13.52 -6.57 -5.56
C ASP A 286 -13.07 -5.76 -6.80
N GLN A 287 -13.21 -4.43 -6.73
CA GLN A 287 -12.74 -3.52 -7.79
C GLN A 287 -11.23 -3.62 -7.98
N THR A 288 -10.47 -3.72 -6.89
CA THR A 288 -9.02 -3.84 -6.94
C THR A 288 -8.57 -5.20 -7.46
N LEU A 289 -9.29 -6.30 -7.17
CA LEU A 289 -9.02 -7.62 -7.73
C LEU A 289 -9.12 -7.64 -9.27
N VAL A 290 -10.02 -6.84 -9.86
CA VAL A 290 -10.07 -6.66 -11.32
C VAL A 290 -8.74 -6.09 -11.85
N VAL A 291 -8.14 -5.14 -11.13
CA VAL A 291 -6.87 -4.53 -11.52
C VAL A 291 -5.66 -5.40 -11.14
N ALA A 292 -5.75 -6.21 -10.08
CA ALA A 292 -4.74 -7.21 -9.77
C ALA A 292 -4.54 -8.21 -10.92
N LYS A 293 -5.64 -8.62 -11.59
CA LYS A 293 -5.56 -9.43 -12.82
C LYS A 293 -4.77 -8.75 -13.92
N LEU A 294 -4.88 -7.43 -14.06
CA LEU A 294 -4.07 -6.64 -15.00
C LEU A 294 -2.62 -6.51 -14.55
N ALA A 295 -2.37 -6.39 -13.25
CA ALA A 295 -1.02 -6.34 -12.69
C ALA A 295 -0.27 -7.65 -12.97
N TYR A 296 -0.93 -8.79 -12.80
CA TYR A 296 -0.38 -10.12 -13.08
C TYR A 296 -0.56 -10.58 -14.54
N ALA A 297 -1.07 -9.73 -15.44
CA ALA A 297 -1.21 -10.07 -16.85
C ALA A 297 0.16 -10.19 -17.53
N ASP A 298 0.38 -11.31 -18.22
CA ASP A 298 1.57 -11.61 -19.01
C ASP A 298 2.91 -11.58 -18.23
N VAL A 299 2.86 -11.56 -16.90
CA VAL A 299 4.04 -11.73 -16.04
C VAL A 299 4.20 -13.19 -15.65
N LEU A 300 5.43 -13.69 -15.61
CA LEU A 300 5.71 -15.11 -15.41
C LEU A 300 6.73 -15.30 -14.28
N PRO A 301 6.38 -15.99 -13.18
CA PRO A 301 7.33 -16.32 -12.14
C PRO A 301 8.28 -17.40 -12.66
N GLY A 302 9.58 -17.17 -12.51
CA GLY A 302 10.64 -18.10 -12.81
C GLY A 302 10.82 -19.18 -11.73
N PRO A 303 11.91 -19.96 -11.80
CA PRO A 303 12.21 -20.98 -10.80
C PRO A 303 12.35 -20.39 -9.39
N MET A 304 11.85 -21.11 -8.39
CA MET A 304 11.99 -20.75 -6.98
C MET A 304 13.46 -20.73 -6.58
N ALA A 305 13.87 -19.65 -5.93
CA ALA A 305 15.15 -19.49 -5.26
C ALA A 305 14.91 -19.15 -3.78
N GLN A 306 15.97 -19.12 -2.99
CA GLN A 306 15.92 -18.73 -1.58
C GLN A 306 16.83 -17.54 -1.32
N GLN A 307 16.36 -16.65 -0.45
CA GLN A 307 17.17 -15.58 0.11
C GLN A 307 17.17 -15.68 1.63
N THR A 308 18.23 -15.14 2.24
CA THR A 308 18.34 -15.04 3.70
C THR A 308 18.21 -13.58 4.09
N SER A 309 17.25 -13.29 4.95
CA SER A 309 17.04 -11.96 5.50
C SER A 309 18.21 -11.59 6.43
N LYS A 310 18.33 -10.30 6.80
CA LYS A 310 19.37 -9.81 7.73
C LYS A 310 19.31 -10.49 9.11
N ASN A 311 18.15 -11.01 9.51
CA ASN A 311 17.96 -11.73 10.77
C ASN A 311 18.26 -13.24 10.67
N GLY A 312 18.66 -13.74 9.50
CA GLY A 312 18.95 -15.16 9.27
C GLY A 312 17.76 -15.99 8.78
N GLU A 313 16.57 -15.41 8.66
CA GLU A 313 15.39 -16.09 8.13
C GLU A 313 15.55 -16.40 6.64
N VAL A 314 15.31 -17.66 6.26
CA VAL A 314 15.34 -18.09 4.87
C VAL A 314 13.93 -18.06 4.30
N TYR A 315 13.74 -17.36 3.18
CA TYR A 315 12.45 -17.23 2.51
C TYR A 315 12.58 -17.48 1.00
N ASN A 316 11.48 -17.91 0.39
CA ASN A 316 11.42 -18.20 -1.04
C ASN A 316 11.24 -16.91 -1.83
N VAL A 317 11.91 -16.80 -2.97
CA VAL A 317 11.77 -15.72 -3.95
C VAL A 317 11.72 -16.30 -5.36
N TRP A 318 11.14 -15.55 -6.29
CA TRP A 318 11.05 -15.94 -7.69
C TRP A 318 11.45 -14.77 -8.58
N PRO A 319 12.40 -14.92 -9.51
CA PRO A 319 12.56 -13.97 -10.60
C PRO A 319 11.22 -13.79 -11.32
N LEU A 320 10.87 -12.57 -11.70
CA LEU A 320 9.61 -12.27 -12.38
C LEU A 320 9.91 -11.69 -13.76
N ALA A 321 9.55 -12.43 -14.80
CA ALA A 321 9.59 -11.92 -16.16
C ALA A 321 8.37 -11.03 -16.42
N ILE A 322 8.59 -9.86 -17.01
CA ILE A 322 7.55 -8.90 -17.38
C ILE A 322 7.66 -8.54 -18.87
N PRO A 323 6.55 -8.16 -19.53
CA PRO A 323 6.56 -7.62 -20.89
C PRO A 323 7.44 -6.36 -21.00
N ASP A 324 8.03 -6.13 -22.18
CA ASP A 324 8.89 -4.96 -22.36
C ASP A 324 8.13 -3.63 -22.27
N ASN A 325 6.84 -3.64 -22.63
CA ASN A 325 5.96 -2.48 -22.54
C ASN A 325 5.31 -2.31 -21.16
N TYR A 326 5.56 -3.19 -20.18
CA TYR A 326 4.89 -3.22 -18.89
C TYR A 326 4.85 -1.88 -18.12
N PRO A 327 5.87 -0.99 -18.17
CA PRO A 327 5.79 0.34 -17.55
C PRO A 327 4.60 1.20 -18.01
N VAL A 328 4.11 0.99 -19.23
CA VAL A 328 3.02 1.79 -19.80
C VAL A 328 1.64 1.38 -19.25
N PRO A 329 1.16 0.12 -19.37
CA PRO A 329 -0.12 -0.28 -18.80
C PRO A 329 -0.12 -0.20 -17.27
N SER A 330 0.99 -0.54 -16.59
CA SER A 330 1.06 -0.45 -15.12
C SER A 330 0.87 0.99 -14.63
N SER A 331 1.55 1.96 -15.25
CA SER A 331 1.42 3.39 -14.86
C SER A 331 0.06 3.98 -15.16
N ALA A 332 -0.61 3.50 -16.23
CA ALA A 332 -1.99 3.89 -16.51
C ALA A 332 -2.96 3.32 -15.45
N ALA A 333 -2.78 2.05 -15.07
CA ALA A 333 -3.57 1.40 -14.03
C ALA A 333 -3.38 2.06 -12.66
N ALA A 334 -2.14 2.34 -12.26
CA ALA A 334 -1.87 3.03 -11.00
C ALA A 334 -2.49 4.43 -10.97
N LYS A 335 -2.43 5.20 -12.07
CA LYS A 335 -3.13 6.48 -12.15
C LYS A 335 -4.63 6.33 -11.86
N ALA A 336 -5.27 5.36 -12.49
CA ALA A 336 -6.70 5.10 -12.30
C ALA A 336 -7.01 4.70 -10.85
N GLN A 337 -6.16 3.87 -10.23
CA GLN A 337 -6.33 3.45 -8.83
C GLN A 337 -6.10 4.57 -7.82
N LEU A 338 -5.10 5.43 -8.02
CA LEU A 338 -4.90 6.62 -7.18
C LEU A 338 -6.12 7.56 -7.24
N ILE A 339 -6.71 7.72 -8.43
CA ILE A 339 -7.96 8.47 -8.61
C ILE A 339 -9.10 7.78 -7.86
N GLN A 340 -9.30 6.48 -8.08
CA GLN A 340 -10.36 5.69 -7.46
C GLN A 340 -10.29 5.79 -5.92
N GLY A 341 -9.12 5.54 -5.33
CA GLY A 341 -8.90 5.66 -3.89
C GLY A 341 -9.18 7.07 -3.35
N GLY A 342 -8.72 8.12 -4.04
CA GLY A 342 -9.00 9.50 -3.63
C GLY A 342 -10.48 9.87 -3.64
N TYR A 343 -11.22 9.43 -4.67
CA TYR A 343 -12.65 9.63 -4.78
C TYR A 343 -13.44 8.79 -3.76
N HIS A 344 -13.01 7.55 -3.51
CA HIS A 344 -13.59 6.70 -2.48
C HIS A 344 -13.41 7.28 -1.08
N LEU A 345 -12.22 7.81 -0.77
CA LEU A 345 -11.96 8.47 0.50
C LEU A 345 -12.87 9.70 0.67
N ALA A 346 -12.98 10.55 -0.35
CA ALA A 346 -13.89 11.70 -0.29
C ALA A 346 -15.36 11.27 -0.12
N ALA A 347 -15.79 10.22 -0.84
CA ALA A 347 -17.15 9.72 -0.81
C ALA A 347 -17.49 9.15 0.57
N VAL A 348 -16.61 8.35 1.18
CA VAL A 348 -16.87 7.74 2.48
C VAL A 348 -16.90 8.79 3.59
N LEU A 349 -16.02 9.78 3.56
CA LEU A 349 -16.04 10.89 4.52
C LEU A 349 -17.35 11.69 4.44
N LYS A 350 -17.83 11.98 3.22
CA LYS A 350 -19.14 12.63 3.01
C LYS A 350 -20.33 11.75 3.41
N ALA A 351 -20.23 10.44 3.27
CA ALA A 351 -21.31 9.54 3.68
C ALA A 351 -21.36 9.36 5.21
N ILE A 352 -20.21 9.39 5.89
CA ILE A 352 -20.12 9.39 7.35
C ILE A 352 -20.67 10.72 7.91
N TRP A 353 -20.34 11.84 7.26
CA TRP A 353 -20.73 13.19 7.66
C TRP A 353 -21.41 13.96 6.52
N PRO A 354 -22.69 13.66 6.26
CA PRO A 354 -23.46 14.27 5.16
C PRO A 354 -23.65 15.78 5.33
#